data_AF-A0A257XUM1-F1
#
_entry.id   AF-A0A257XUM1-F1
#
_cell.length_a   1.000
_cell.length_b   1.000
_cell.length_c   1.000
_cell.angle_alpha   90.00
_cell.angle_beta   90.00
_cell.angle_gamma   90.00
#
_symmetry.space_group_name_H-M   'P 1'
#
loop_
_entity.id
_entity.type
_entity.pdbx_description
1 polymer ?
#
loop_
_entity_poly.entity_id
_entity_poly.type
_entity_poly.pdbx_seq_one_letter_code
_entity_poly.pdbx_strand_id
1 'polypeptide(L)'
;MARLDLPHPAGAEGGRGRRGRPGRRIHAEHAGDHRLHAGRFGPDAKLLDFLGADLDLVGRCRFVVLLPLIDRDVIHPHRVTFERVPFNQPLYIAFSSGTTGVPKCIVHGVGGTLLQHLKEHRYQCDLNAGDRLFYFSTCGWMMWNWLVSGLGIGATLCLFDGSPFAPNPQVLFDYAQDEKFTLFGTSAKYIDSLHKEGVRPCDTHDLSSVKLITS
;
A
#
# COMPACT_ATOMS: atom_id res chain seq x y z
N MET A 1 1.65 5.11 51.09
CA MET A 1 0.65 4.70 52.10
C MET A 1 -0.73 4.83 51.45
N ALA A 2 -1.60 3.86 51.70
CA ALA A 2 -2.78 3.39 50.95
C ALA A 2 -3.82 4.40 50.39
N ARG A 3 -4.37 3.97 49.22
CA ARG A 3 -5.76 3.97 48.69
C ARG A 3 -6.71 5.16 48.99
N LEU A 4 -7.31 5.68 47.92
CA LEU A 4 -8.64 6.30 47.93
C LEU A 4 -9.61 5.45 47.10
N ASP A 5 -10.65 4.96 47.77
CA ASP A 5 -11.83 4.34 47.18
C ASP A 5 -12.79 5.41 46.62
N LEU A 6 -13.41 5.09 45.48
CA LEU A 6 -14.36 5.92 44.74
C LEU A 6 -15.76 5.90 45.39
N PRO A 7 -16.57 6.96 45.27
CA PRO A 7 -18.02 6.85 45.38
C PRO A 7 -18.69 6.68 44.02
N HIS A 8 -19.63 5.75 43.95
CA HIS A 8 -20.57 5.52 42.86
C HIS A 8 -21.66 6.60 42.89
N PRO A 9 -22.07 7.21 41.76
CA PRO A 9 -23.20 8.13 41.78
C PRO A 9 -24.54 7.38 41.64
N ALA A 10 -25.48 7.78 42.48
CA ALA A 10 -26.91 7.52 42.38
C ALA A 10 -27.54 8.44 41.30
N GLY A 11 -28.60 7.96 40.68
CA GLY A 11 -29.32 8.65 39.62
C GLY A 11 -30.10 9.88 40.07
N ALA A 12 -30.39 10.75 39.11
CA ALA A 12 -31.51 11.69 39.15
C ALA A 12 -31.97 11.98 37.72
N GLU A 13 -33.22 11.62 37.43
CA GLU A 13 -33.97 12.04 36.25
C GLU A 13 -34.40 13.51 36.37
N GLY A 14 -34.53 14.18 35.23
CA GLY A 14 -35.14 15.52 35.13
C GLY A 14 -34.98 16.10 33.73
N GLY A 15 -35.95 15.82 32.85
CA GLY A 15 -35.88 16.15 31.42
C GLY A 15 -36.03 17.62 31.04
N ARG A 16 -35.66 17.94 29.78
CA ARG A 16 -36.27 18.97 28.91
C ARG A 16 -35.70 18.91 27.48
N GLY A 17 -36.60 18.76 26.50
CA GLY A 17 -36.64 19.58 25.27
C GLY A 17 -35.49 19.52 24.24
N ARG A 18 -35.71 18.73 23.18
CA ARG A 18 -35.20 18.79 21.79
C ARG A 18 -34.30 19.99 21.39
N ARG A 19 -33.18 19.68 20.71
CA ARG A 19 -32.78 20.26 19.41
C ARG A 19 -31.81 19.31 18.69
N GLY A 20 -32.31 18.65 17.65
CA GLY A 20 -31.48 17.85 16.74
C GLY A 20 -30.51 18.76 15.98
N ARG A 21 -29.23 18.39 15.96
CA ARG A 21 -28.25 19.04 15.08
C ARG A 21 -28.53 18.59 13.64
N PRO A 22 -28.60 19.51 12.65
CA PRO A 22 -28.79 19.12 11.26
C PRO A 22 -27.56 18.37 10.77
N GLY A 23 -27.76 17.15 10.24
CA GLY A 23 -26.75 16.47 9.45
C GLY A 23 -26.42 17.29 8.22
N ARG A 24 -25.16 17.67 8.03
CA ARG A 24 -24.68 18.18 6.75
C ARG A 24 -24.83 17.06 5.73
N ARG A 25 -25.85 17.15 4.87
CA ARG A 25 -25.88 16.47 3.58
C ARG A 25 -24.75 17.06 2.76
N ILE A 26 -23.73 16.26 2.49
CA ILE A 26 -22.77 16.57 1.44
C ILE A 26 -23.52 16.25 0.15
N HIS A 27 -23.88 17.29 -0.59
CA HIS A 27 -24.44 17.14 -1.93
C HIS A 27 -23.34 16.55 -2.82
N ALA A 28 -23.59 15.38 -3.40
CA ALA A 28 -22.80 14.88 -4.50
C ALA A 28 -23.12 15.75 -5.73
N GLU A 29 -22.29 16.76 -5.98
CA GLU A 29 -22.27 17.43 -7.28
C GLU A 29 -21.84 16.41 -8.34
N HIS A 30 -22.57 16.43 -9.46
CA HIS A 30 -22.31 15.62 -10.64
C HIS A 30 -20.87 15.81 -11.12
N ALA A 31 -20.01 14.83 -10.85
CA ALA A 31 -18.80 14.63 -11.62
C ALA A 31 -19.23 14.07 -12.99
N GLY A 32 -18.89 14.79 -14.05
CA GLY A 32 -19.27 14.49 -15.42
C GLY A 32 -18.86 13.09 -15.89
N ASP A 33 -19.55 12.66 -16.94
CA ASP A 33 -19.42 11.42 -17.69
C ASP A 33 -17.98 11.17 -18.18
N HIS A 34 -17.09 10.71 -17.28
CA HIS A 34 -15.84 10.06 -17.66
C HIS A 34 -16.14 8.59 -17.90
N ARG A 35 -16.66 8.29 -19.09
CA ARG A 35 -16.64 6.92 -19.62
C ARG A 35 -15.18 6.48 -19.66
N LEU A 36 -14.79 5.65 -18.72
CA LEU A 36 -13.57 4.86 -18.77
C LEU A 36 -13.73 3.92 -19.96
N HIS A 37 -13.29 4.38 -21.13
CA HIS A 37 -13.21 3.56 -22.31
C HIS A 37 -12.27 2.40 -21.99
N ALA A 38 -12.82 1.19 -22.09
CA ALA A 38 -12.08 -0.05 -22.12
C ALA A 38 -10.98 0.04 -23.18
N GLY A 39 -9.73 0.02 -22.74
CA GLY A 39 -8.57 0.06 -23.63
C GLY A 39 -7.30 0.20 -22.83
N ARG A 40 -6.54 -0.89 -22.74
CA ARG A 40 -5.08 -1.00 -22.56
C ARG A 40 -4.43 0.12 -21.76
N PHE A 41 -3.78 -0.23 -20.64
CA PHE A 41 -2.75 0.61 -20.03
C PHE A 41 -1.92 1.27 -21.14
N GLY A 42 -1.98 2.60 -21.22
CA GLY A 42 -1.48 3.35 -22.38
C GLY A 42 0.01 3.10 -22.62
N PRO A 43 0.56 3.56 -23.77
CA PRO A 43 1.95 3.34 -24.18
C PRO A 43 3.05 3.88 -23.22
N ASP A 44 2.64 4.42 -22.07
CA ASP A 44 3.49 5.12 -21.10
C ASP A 44 3.74 4.32 -19.81
N ALA A 45 3.20 3.11 -19.68
CA ALA A 45 3.59 2.21 -18.59
C ALA A 45 5.03 1.73 -18.82
N LYS A 46 5.96 2.19 -17.97
CA LYS A 46 7.41 1.87 -18.09
C LYS A 46 7.94 1.29 -16.77
N LEU A 47 8.51 0.09 -16.89
CA LEU A 47 9.23 -0.68 -15.87
C LEU A 47 10.46 0.05 -15.30
N LEU A 48 10.70 -0.06 -13.99
CA LEU A 48 11.80 0.61 -13.27
C LEU A 48 12.69 -0.35 -12.46
N ASP A 49 13.82 -0.74 -13.02
CA ASP A 49 14.90 -1.48 -12.34
C ASP A 49 15.72 -0.55 -11.41
N PHE A 50 15.90 -0.97 -10.15
CA PHE A 50 16.45 -0.16 -9.06
C PHE A 50 17.90 -0.45 -8.69
N LEU A 51 18.58 -1.44 -9.29
CA LEU A 51 19.95 -1.77 -8.87
C LEU A 51 20.96 -2.00 -10.00
N GLY A 52 21.78 -0.98 -10.18
CA GLY A 52 23.12 -1.09 -10.77
C GLY A 52 23.99 0.05 -10.26
N ALA A 53 24.95 -0.30 -9.37
CA ALA A 53 26.11 0.44 -8.85
C ALA A 53 26.09 1.99 -8.77
N ASP A 54 26.38 2.48 -7.56
CA ASP A 54 26.62 3.87 -7.13
C ASP A 54 25.42 4.83 -7.21
N LEU A 55 24.86 5.10 -6.03
CA LEU A 55 23.62 5.85 -5.82
C LEU A 55 23.81 7.37 -6.04
N ASP A 56 23.97 7.79 -7.29
CA ASP A 56 23.75 9.17 -7.70
C ASP A 56 22.27 9.36 -8.09
N LEU A 57 21.51 10.01 -7.21
CA LEU A 57 20.09 10.31 -7.42
C LEU A 57 19.88 11.46 -8.43
N VAL A 58 20.95 12.11 -8.87
CA VAL A 58 20.90 13.18 -9.87
C VAL A 58 21.27 12.59 -11.24
N GLY A 59 20.27 12.46 -12.11
CA GLY A 59 20.49 12.22 -13.55
C GLY A 59 20.20 10.80 -14.07
N ARG A 60 19.83 9.84 -13.22
CA ARG A 60 19.40 8.48 -13.68
C ARG A 60 18.12 7.94 -13.04
N CYS A 61 17.56 8.65 -12.06
CA CYS A 61 16.26 8.30 -11.49
C CYS A 61 15.13 8.62 -12.50
N ARG A 62 14.40 7.60 -12.95
CA ARG A 62 13.15 7.80 -13.68
C ARG A 62 11.99 7.36 -12.81
N PHE A 63 11.37 8.31 -12.13
CA PHE A 63 10.07 8.10 -11.50
C PHE A 63 9.02 7.81 -12.57
N VAL A 64 8.18 6.79 -12.35
CA VAL A 64 6.89 6.68 -13.03
C VAL A 64 5.83 6.91 -11.97
N VAL A 65 5.31 8.13 -11.99
CA VAL A 65 4.18 8.55 -11.17
C VAL A 65 2.94 8.16 -11.94
N LEU A 66 2.22 7.16 -11.46
CA LEU A 66 0.84 6.91 -11.90
C LEU A 66 -0.06 7.96 -11.24
N LEU A 67 0.14 9.23 -11.60
CA LEU A 67 -0.73 10.39 -11.39
C LEU A 67 -0.09 11.59 -12.14
N PRO A 68 -0.87 12.47 -12.79
CA PRO A 68 -0.40 13.74 -13.34
C PRO A 68 0.04 14.77 -12.27
N LEU A 69 0.29 14.32 -11.02
CA LEU A 69 0.54 15.19 -9.86
C LEU A 69 1.95 15.74 -9.76
N ILE A 70 2.90 15.20 -10.53
CA ILE A 70 4.28 15.68 -10.51
C ILE A 70 4.61 16.32 -11.84
N ASP A 71 4.52 17.64 -11.87
CA ASP A 71 5.02 18.46 -12.96
C ASP A 71 6.55 18.31 -13.03
N ARG A 72 7.04 17.70 -14.11
CA ARG A 72 8.48 17.48 -14.32
C ARG A 72 9.23 18.78 -14.56
N ASP A 73 8.54 19.85 -14.96
CA ASP A 73 9.13 21.17 -15.19
C ASP A 73 9.43 21.91 -13.87
N VAL A 74 8.95 21.38 -12.73
CA VAL A 74 9.12 21.95 -11.39
C VAL A 74 10.14 21.17 -10.54
N ILE A 75 10.56 19.97 -10.95
CA ILE A 75 11.57 19.19 -10.22
C ILE A 75 12.97 19.50 -10.74
N HIS A 76 13.68 20.33 -9.99
CA HIS A 76 15.13 20.45 -10.13
C HIS A 76 15.81 19.36 -9.29
N PRO A 77 16.71 18.55 -9.87
CA PRO A 77 17.44 17.56 -9.11
C PRO A 77 18.32 18.25 -8.08
N HIS A 78 18.10 17.91 -6.82
CA HIS A 78 18.91 18.39 -5.70
C HIS A 78 19.57 17.22 -5.01
N ARG A 79 20.75 17.47 -4.43
CA ARG A 79 21.46 16.46 -3.64
C ARG A 79 20.62 16.09 -2.43
N VAL A 80 20.19 14.85 -2.35
CA VAL A 80 19.52 14.30 -1.17
C VAL A 80 20.60 13.94 -0.13
N THR A 81 20.47 14.49 1.07
CA THR A 81 21.32 14.12 2.22
C THR A 81 20.54 13.22 3.16
N PHE A 82 21.14 12.08 3.54
CA PHE A 82 20.53 11.14 4.48
C PHE A 82 21.11 11.34 5.88
N GLU A 83 20.23 11.54 6.87
CA GLU A 83 20.63 11.62 8.27
C GLU A 83 21.01 10.24 8.81
N ARG A 84 22.13 10.14 9.53
CA ARG A 84 22.57 8.91 10.19
C ARG A 84 21.87 8.81 11.53
N VAL A 85 21.12 7.73 11.71
CA VAL A 85 20.26 7.52 12.88
C VAL A 85 20.67 6.27 13.65
N PRO A 86 20.45 6.21 14.98
CA PRO A 86 20.63 4.98 15.76
C PRO A 86 19.72 3.85 15.26
N PHE A 87 20.13 2.60 15.47
CA PHE A 87 19.40 1.40 15.03
C PHE A 87 17.94 1.38 15.50
N ASN A 88 17.69 1.82 16.74
CA ASN A 88 16.37 1.84 17.37
C ASN A 88 15.61 3.17 17.19
N GLN A 89 16.08 4.07 16.31
CA GLN A 89 15.33 5.28 16.00
C GLN A 89 13.92 4.91 15.49
N PRO A 90 12.85 5.58 15.96
CA PRO A 90 11.51 5.37 15.41
C PRO A 90 11.46 5.64 13.91
N LEU A 91 10.83 4.71 13.17
CA LEU A 91 10.61 4.79 11.72
C LEU A 91 9.15 5.15 11.40
N TYR A 92 8.20 4.35 11.87
CA TYR A 92 6.76 4.61 11.69
C TYR A 92 5.94 4.08 12.86
N ILE A 93 4.68 4.53 12.92
CA ILE A 93 3.68 4.05 13.87
C ILE A 93 2.59 3.33 13.10
N ALA A 94 2.35 2.07 13.44
CA ALA A 94 1.22 1.30 12.96
C ALA A 94 0.16 1.18 14.05
N PHE A 95 -1.12 1.26 13.69
CA PHE A 95 -2.22 1.09 14.63
C PHE A 95 -2.82 -0.30 14.48
N SER A 96 -3.03 -0.98 15.60
CA SER A 96 -3.81 -2.23 15.64
C SER A 96 -5.16 -1.97 16.28
N SER A 97 -6.20 -2.66 15.80
CA SER A 97 -7.58 -2.47 16.25
C SER A 97 -7.80 -2.83 17.73
N GLY A 98 -6.94 -3.67 18.32
CA GLY A 98 -7.08 -4.12 19.71
C GLY A 98 -8.37 -4.93 19.95
N THR A 99 -8.37 -5.80 20.95
CA THR A 99 -9.58 -6.56 21.33
C THR A 99 -10.47 -5.81 22.34
N THR A 100 -9.92 -4.78 22.99
CA THR A 100 -10.62 -3.90 23.94
C THR A 100 -10.01 -2.49 23.88
N GLY A 101 -10.85 -1.46 23.71
CA GLY A 101 -10.46 -0.05 23.84
C GLY A 101 -9.94 0.65 22.57
N VAL A 102 -9.22 1.76 22.78
CA VAL A 102 -8.65 2.62 21.72
C VAL A 102 -7.54 1.87 20.96
N PRO A 103 -7.36 2.08 19.64
CA PRO A 103 -6.31 1.43 18.87
C PRO A 103 -4.93 1.54 19.53
N LYS A 104 -4.17 0.43 19.53
CA LYS A 104 -2.83 0.42 20.12
C LYS A 104 -1.81 0.93 19.10
N CYS A 105 -1.05 1.95 19.48
CA CYS A 105 0.09 2.45 18.72
C CYS A 105 1.28 1.50 18.85
N ILE A 106 1.78 1.00 17.73
CA ILE A 106 2.97 0.14 17.66
C ILE A 106 4.06 0.94 16.95
N VAL A 107 5.14 1.24 17.67
CA VAL A 107 6.29 1.95 17.11
C VAL A 107 7.28 0.95 16.53
N HIS A 108 7.60 1.13 15.25
CA HIS A 108 8.59 0.33 14.55
C HIS A 108 9.91 1.10 14.44
N GLY A 109 11.03 0.45 14.77
CA GLY A 109 12.36 1.04 14.69
C GLY A 109 13.01 0.84 13.32
N VAL A 110 13.87 1.77 12.90
CA VAL A 110 14.53 1.79 11.58
C VAL A 110 15.26 0.47 11.29
N GLY A 111 16.22 0.10 12.14
CA GLY A 111 17.10 -1.05 11.89
C GLY A 111 16.38 -2.39 11.96
N GLY A 112 15.53 -2.56 12.98
CA GLY A 112 14.79 -3.81 13.20
C GLY A 112 13.80 -4.10 12.07
N THR A 113 13.04 -3.08 11.65
CA THR A 113 12.08 -3.22 10.55
C THR A 113 12.79 -3.50 9.23
N LEU A 114 13.80 -2.71 8.89
CA LEU A 114 14.53 -2.90 7.63
C LEU A 114 15.16 -4.30 7.57
N LEU A 115 15.86 -4.73 8.62
CA LEU A 115 16.49 -6.06 8.64
C LEU A 115 15.47 -7.19 8.52
N GLN A 116 14.34 -7.09 9.23
CA GLN A 116 13.28 -8.08 9.16
C GLN A 116 12.67 -8.16 7.76
N HIS A 117 12.35 -7.02 7.14
CA HIS A 117 11.79 -6.99 5.78
C HIS A 117 12.78 -7.54 4.76
N LEU A 118 14.05 -7.11 4.81
CA LEU A 118 15.08 -7.61 3.89
C LEU A 118 15.26 -9.13 4.00
N LYS A 119 15.23 -9.66 5.24
CA LYS A 119 15.26 -11.10 5.47
C LYS A 119 14.05 -11.78 4.83
N GLU A 120 12.83 -11.30 5.10
CA GLU A 120 11.60 -11.84 4.53
C GLU A 120 11.61 -11.85 3.01
N HIS A 121 11.96 -10.71 2.41
CA HIS A 121 12.01 -10.58 0.97
C HIS A 121 13.02 -11.54 0.34
N ARG A 122 14.24 -11.65 0.90
CA ARG A 122 15.29 -12.51 0.34
C ARG A 122 15.03 -14.00 0.56
N TYR A 123 14.67 -14.39 1.77
CA TYR A 123 14.66 -15.81 2.15
C TYR A 123 13.28 -16.45 2.09
N GLN A 124 12.22 -15.71 2.40
CA GLN A 124 10.86 -16.23 2.36
C GLN A 124 10.21 -16.02 0.98
N CYS A 125 10.59 -14.94 0.29
CA CYS A 125 9.97 -14.57 -0.99
C CYS A 125 10.90 -14.74 -2.20
N ASP A 126 12.17 -15.12 -2.00
CA ASP A 126 13.18 -15.28 -3.06
C ASP A 126 13.30 -14.06 -4.00
N LEU A 127 13.14 -12.84 -3.44
CA LEU A 127 13.24 -11.62 -4.21
C LEU A 127 14.71 -11.26 -4.49
N ASN A 128 14.96 -10.83 -5.71
CA ASN A 128 16.25 -10.39 -6.21
C ASN A 128 16.20 -8.98 -6.78
N ALA A 129 17.39 -8.42 -7.05
CA ALA A 129 17.51 -7.17 -7.78
C ALA A 129 16.83 -7.32 -9.16
N GLY A 130 16.04 -6.32 -9.56
CA GLY A 130 15.27 -6.34 -10.81
C GLY A 130 13.96 -7.14 -10.76
N ASP A 131 13.67 -7.89 -9.69
CA ASP A 131 12.36 -8.52 -9.54
C ASP A 131 11.23 -7.49 -9.42
N ARG A 132 10.02 -7.87 -9.84
CA ARG A 132 8.85 -6.99 -9.88
C ARG A 132 7.88 -7.37 -8.78
N LEU A 133 7.93 -6.60 -7.71
CA LEU A 133 7.22 -6.83 -6.47
C LEU A 133 5.88 -6.08 -6.46
N PHE A 134 4.78 -6.82 -6.43
CA PHE A 134 3.45 -6.29 -6.20
C PHE A 134 2.88 -6.84 -4.89
N TYR A 135 2.23 -5.98 -4.11
CA TYR A 135 1.34 -6.42 -3.03
C TYR A 135 0.13 -5.50 -3.01
N PHE A 136 -1.07 -6.04 -3.20
CA PHE A 136 -2.30 -5.25 -3.14
C PHE A 136 -2.55 -4.78 -1.69
N SER A 137 -2.22 -3.52 -1.42
CA SER A 137 -2.29 -2.94 -0.08
C SER A 137 -2.51 -1.42 -0.15
N THR A 138 -3.23 -0.88 0.83
CA THR A 138 -3.30 0.59 1.01
C THR A 138 -2.23 1.06 1.99
N CYS A 139 -1.89 2.35 1.95
CA CYS A 139 -0.85 2.94 2.81
C CYS A 139 -1.11 2.79 4.32
N GLY A 140 -2.34 2.46 4.73
CA GLY A 140 -2.70 2.24 6.12
C GLY A 140 -2.32 0.86 6.67
N TRP A 141 -1.91 -0.08 5.83
CA TRP A 141 -1.57 -1.44 6.23
C TRP A 141 -0.06 -1.64 6.36
N MET A 142 0.34 -2.60 7.21
CA MET A 142 1.74 -3.01 7.34
C MET A 142 2.34 -3.46 5.99
N MET A 143 1.55 -4.15 5.15
CA MET A 143 2.03 -4.68 3.88
C MET A 143 2.48 -3.60 2.90
N TRP A 144 1.98 -2.36 3.03
CA TRP A 144 2.53 -1.24 2.27
C TRP A 144 3.96 -0.87 2.70
N ASN A 145 4.24 -0.86 4.01
CA ASN A 145 5.60 -0.61 4.53
C ASN A 145 6.57 -1.75 4.15
N TRP A 146 6.07 -2.99 4.16
CA TRP A 146 6.78 -4.17 3.67
C TRP A 146 7.11 -4.02 2.16
N LEU A 147 6.11 -3.70 1.33
CA LEU A 147 6.28 -3.45 -0.10
C LEU A 147 7.33 -2.37 -0.37
N VAL A 148 7.25 -1.22 0.30
CA VAL A 148 8.22 -0.11 0.15
C VAL A 148 9.66 -0.56 0.43
N SER A 149 9.85 -1.47 1.39
CA SER A 149 11.17 -1.97 1.75
C SER A 149 11.81 -2.85 0.67
N GLY A 150 11.06 -3.25 -0.37
CA GLY A 150 11.57 -3.96 -1.54
C GLY A 150 12.64 -3.17 -2.31
N LEU A 151 12.62 -1.84 -2.20
CA LEU A 151 13.67 -0.96 -2.74
C LEU A 151 15.04 -1.28 -2.13
N GLY A 152 15.10 -1.71 -0.87
CA GLY A 152 16.36 -2.09 -0.22
C GLY A 152 17.01 -3.36 -0.81
N ILE A 153 16.26 -4.12 -1.60
CA ILE A 153 16.73 -5.31 -2.35
C ILE A 153 16.93 -5.02 -3.84
N GLY A 154 16.46 -3.85 -4.30
CA GLY A 154 16.43 -3.48 -5.71
C GLY A 154 15.29 -4.03 -6.51
N ALA A 155 14.22 -4.43 -5.84
CA ALA A 155 13.01 -4.78 -6.55
C ALA A 155 12.38 -3.52 -7.17
N THR A 156 11.72 -3.72 -8.30
CA THR A 156 10.76 -2.75 -8.84
C THR A 156 9.47 -2.88 -8.06
N LEU A 157 8.98 -1.78 -7.47
CA LEU A 157 7.66 -1.78 -6.84
C LEU A 157 6.57 -1.54 -7.88
N CYS A 158 5.62 -2.46 -7.96
CA CYS A 158 4.40 -2.28 -8.74
C CYS A 158 3.32 -1.77 -7.79
N LEU A 159 2.85 -0.55 -8.01
CA LEU A 159 1.86 0.11 -7.16
C LEU A 159 0.50 0.12 -7.86
N PHE A 160 -0.58 0.06 -7.10
CA PHE A 160 -1.95 0.11 -7.61
C PHE A 160 -2.83 0.95 -6.69
N ASP A 161 -3.54 1.91 -7.26
CA ASP A 161 -4.51 2.76 -6.56
C ASP A 161 -5.89 2.58 -7.18
N GLY A 162 -6.75 1.85 -6.49
CA GLY A 162 -8.08 1.53 -6.99
C GLY A 162 -8.72 0.32 -6.31
N SER A 163 -9.93 -0.01 -6.76
CA SER A 163 -10.60 -1.24 -6.38
C SER A 163 -10.01 -2.42 -7.16
N PRO A 164 -9.76 -3.57 -6.51
CA PRO A 164 -9.25 -4.76 -7.20
C PRO A 164 -10.35 -5.49 -8.01
N PHE A 165 -11.57 -4.92 -8.06
CA PHE A 165 -12.72 -5.40 -8.83
C PHE A 165 -13.22 -4.41 -9.88
N ALA A 166 -12.58 -3.23 -9.98
CA ALA A 166 -12.97 -2.20 -10.95
C ALA A 166 -11.80 -1.93 -11.92
N PRO A 167 -12.04 -1.77 -13.23
CA PRO A 167 -13.35 -1.81 -13.89
C PRO A 167 -13.94 -3.23 -14.03
N ASN A 168 -13.16 -4.26 -13.73
CA ASN A 168 -13.55 -5.66 -13.80
C ASN A 168 -12.72 -6.49 -12.77
N PRO A 169 -13.11 -7.73 -12.43
CA PRO A 169 -12.41 -8.54 -11.43
C PRO A 169 -11.02 -9.06 -11.87
N GLN A 170 -10.69 -8.97 -13.17
CA GLN A 170 -9.39 -9.38 -13.73
C GLN A 170 -8.33 -8.28 -13.67
N VAL A 171 -8.69 -7.06 -13.26
CA VAL A 171 -7.83 -5.86 -13.35
C VAL A 171 -6.42 -6.04 -12.76
N LEU A 172 -6.27 -6.79 -11.66
CA LEU A 172 -4.95 -7.04 -11.08
C LEU A 172 -4.13 -8.06 -11.87
N PHE A 173 -4.77 -9.00 -12.57
CA PHE A 173 -4.08 -9.94 -13.47
C PHE A 173 -3.75 -9.30 -14.81
N ASP A 174 -4.60 -8.41 -15.32
CA ASP A 174 -4.27 -7.55 -16.46
C ASP A 174 -2.96 -6.80 -16.17
N TYR A 175 -2.90 -6.17 -14.99
CA TYR A 175 -1.71 -5.46 -14.55
C TYR A 175 -0.50 -6.38 -14.35
N ALA A 176 -0.69 -7.55 -13.73
CA ALA A 176 0.38 -8.51 -13.51
C ALA A 176 1.01 -9.02 -14.81
N GLN A 177 0.18 -9.25 -15.84
CA GLN A 177 0.64 -9.64 -17.17
C GLN A 177 1.41 -8.51 -17.86
N ASP A 178 0.83 -7.32 -17.88
CA ASP A 178 1.36 -6.18 -18.64
C ASP A 178 2.69 -5.71 -18.04
N GLU A 179 2.78 -5.69 -16.71
CA GLU A 179 4.00 -5.36 -15.99
C GLU A 179 4.86 -6.56 -15.61
N LYS A 180 4.53 -7.78 -16.02
CA LYS A 180 5.37 -8.97 -15.78
C LYS A 180 5.80 -9.13 -14.32
N PHE A 181 4.82 -9.13 -13.41
CA PHE A 181 5.10 -9.33 -11.98
C PHE A 181 5.90 -10.61 -11.75
N THR A 182 6.80 -10.59 -10.77
CA THR A 182 7.51 -11.79 -10.31
C THR A 182 7.00 -12.25 -8.95
N LEU A 183 6.53 -11.33 -8.09
CA LEU A 183 5.77 -11.62 -6.88
C LEU A 183 4.42 -10.91 -6.91
N PHE A 184 3.34 -11.67 -6.71
CA PHE A 184 1.97 -11.15 -6.58
C PHE A 184 1.44 -11.42 -5.16
N GLY A 185 1.43 -10.38 -4.32
CA GLY A 185 0.78 -10.39 -3.02
C GLY A 185 -0.65 -9.89 -3.04
N THR A 186 -1.56 -10.58 -2.37
CA THR A 186 -2.97 -10.19 -2.22
C THR A 186 -3.54 -10.75 -0.91
N SER A 187 -4.87 -10.83 -0.77
CA SER A 187 -5.52 -11.48 0.36
C SER A 187 -6.23 -12.77 -0.05
N ALA A 188 -6.31 -13.74 0.85
CA ALA A 188 -7.07 -14.97 0.61
C ALA A 188 -8.54 -14.69 0.26
N LYS A 189 -9.12 -13.64 0.85
CA LYS A 189 -10.48 -13.19 0.55
C LYS A 189 -10.64 -12.74 -0.90
N TYR A 190 -9.66 -12.03 -1.45
CA TYR A 190 -9.69 -11.64 -2.86
C TYR A 190 -9.67 -12.87 -3.77
N ILE A 191 -8.79 -13.83 -3.51
CA ILE A 191 -8.69 -15.08 -4.28
C ILE A 191 -10.01 -15.88 -4.22
N ASP A 192 -10.61 -15.99 -3.03
CA ASP A 192 -11.91 -16.65 -2.85
C ASP A 192 -13.05 -15.95 -3.60
N SER A 193 -13.09 -14.61 -3.58
CA SER A 193 -14.05 -13.83 -4.36
C SER A 193 -13.93 -14.09 -5.87
N LEU A 194 -12.70 -14.12 -6.40
CA LEU A 194 -12.47 -14.42 -7.83
C LEU A 194 -12.91 -15.83 -8.20
N HIS A 195 -12.63 -16.80 -7.34
CA HIS A 195 -13.05 -18.18 -7.55
C HIS A 195 -14.58 -18.30 -7.63
N LYS A 196 -15.32 -17.61 -6.75
CA LYS A 196 -16.79 -17.57 -6.76
C LYS A 196 -17.36 -16.91 -8.01
N GLU A 197 -16.66 -15.94 -8.58
CA GLU A 197 -17.02 -15.27 -9.83
C GLU A 197 -16.58 -16.06 -11.07
N GLY A 198 -15.93 -17.22 -10.90
CA GLY A 198 -15.47 -18.07 -12.00
C GLY A 198 -14.30 -17.47 -12.79
N VAL A 199 -13.55 -16.54 -12.20
CA VAL A 199 -12.38 -15.93 -12.85
C VAL A 199 -11.25 -16.95 -12.90
N ARG A 200 -10.71 -17.18 -14.09
CA ARG A 200 -9.65 -18.17 -14.36
C ARG A 200 -8.47 -17.52 -15.09
N PRO A 201 -7.59 -16.79 -14.37
CA PRO A 201 -6.48 -16.06 -14.97
C PRO A 201 -5.51 -16.94 -15.74
N CYS A 202 -5.38 -18.22 -15.38
CA CYS A 202 -4.54 -19.17 -16.08
C CYS A 202 -4.98 -19.45 -17.53
N ASP A 203 -6.24 -19.18 -17.85
CA ASP A 203 -6.79 -19.40 -19.19
C ASP A 203 -6.78 -18.10 -20.02
N THR A 204 -6.66 -16.94 -19.37
CA THR A 204 -6.83 -15.62 -19.98
C THR A 204 -5.58 -14.76 -19.99
N HIS A 205 -4.58 -15.04 -19.14
CA HIS A 205 -3.40 -14.22 -18.95
C HIS A 205 -2.10 -15.02 -19.07
N ASP A 206 -1.09 -14.41 -19.67
CA ASP A 206 0.30 -14.86 -19.56
C ASP A 206 0.89 -14.41 -18.22
N LEU A 207 0.83 -15.31 -17.24
CA LEU A 207 1.40 -15.13 -15.90
C LEU A 207 2.73 -15.88 -15.72
N SER A 208 3.42 -16.24 -16.82
CA SER A 208 4.67 -17.02 -16.77
C SER A 208 5.81 -16.33 -16.02
N SER A 209 5.75 -15.00 -15.85
CA SER A 209 6.72 -14.24 -15.04
C SER A 209 6.51 -14.39 -13.54
N VAL A 210 5.28 -14.74 -13.09
CA VAL A 210 4.93 -14.80 -11.67
C VAL A 210 5.53 -16.07 -11.06
N LYS A 211 6.49 -15.87 -10.15
CA LYS A 211 7.21 -16.95 -9.45
C LYS A 211 6.51 -17.32 -8.14
N LEU A 212 5.89 -16.33 -7.49
CA LEU A 212 5.29 -16.49 -6.17
C LEU A 212 3.98 -15.70 -6.04
N ILE A 213 2.97 -16.34 -5.46
CA ILE A 213 1.74 -15.70 -4.98
C ILE A 213 1.70 -15.82 -3.46
N THR A 214 1.43 -14.70 -2.77
CA THR A 214 1.33 -14.66 -1.30
C THR A 214 -0.02 -14.10 -0.86
N SER A 215 -0.57 -14.62 0.24
CA SER A 215 -1.86 -14.18 0.81
C SER A 215 -1.83 -14.00 2.32
#